data_AF-A0A1Z9JE74-F1
#
_entry.id   AF-A0A1Z9JE74-F1
#
_cell.length_a   1.000
_cell.length_b   1.000
_cell.length_c   1.000
_cell.angle_alpha   90.00
_cell.angle_beta   90.00
_cell.angle_gamma   90.00
#
_symmetry.space_group_name_H-M   'P 1'
#
loop_
_entity.id
_entity.type
_entity.pdbx_description
1 polymer ?
#
loop_
_entity_poly.entity_id
_entity_poly.type
_entity_poly.pdbx_seq_one_letter_code
_entity_poly.pdbx_strand_id
1 'polypeptide(L)'
;MKHLRSQERHEVVVQLGELAEQLLLRHSLVDANLRISSQEIKRANTRVILAAIKDSSNRSRSDYEAAILDAWMADPDCSEYLELLRKVISYKLRKKSSLDRLDAFEAERVDHTINQRLWRRLDKGNQLTSS
;
A
#
# COMPACT_ATOMS: atom_id res chain seq x y z
N MET A 1 -11.71 19.85 -10.87
CA MET A 1 -11.29 18.59 -10.24
C MET A 1 -10.14 18.75 -9.23
N LYS A 2 -9.09 19.52 -9.52
CA LYS A 2 -7.96 19.74 -8.56
C LYS A 2 -8.40 20.18 -7.15
N HIS A 3 -9.34 21.11 -7.04
CA HIS A 3 -9.88 21.59 -5.76
C HIS A 3 -10.62 20.49 -4.97
N LEU A 4 -11.44 19.68 -5.64
CA LEU A 4 -12.14 18.56 -5.02
C LEU A 4 -11.16 17.51 -4.50
N ARG A 5 -10.08 17.27 -5.25
CA ARG A 5 -9.00 16.37 -4.83
C ARG A 5 -8.25 16.90 -3.61
N SER A 6 -8.00 18.21 -3.52
CA SER A 6 -7.40 18.81 -2.31
C SER A 6 -8.31 18.75 -1.08
N GLN A 7 -9.60 18.50 -1.27
CA GLN A 7 -10.57 18.26 -0.19
C GLN A 7 -10.79 16.75 0.05
N GLU A 8 -9.95 15.88 -0.52
CA GLU A 8 -10.07 14.42 -0.43
C GLU A 8 -11.41 13.86 -0.95
N ARG A 9 -12.15 14.64 -1.74
CA ARG A 9 -13.43 14.24 -2.36
C ARG A 9 -13.19 13.43 -3.63
N HIS A 10 -12.43 12.35 -3.51
CA HIS A 10 -12.01 11.51 -4.63
C HIS A 10 -13.20 10.86 -5.34
N GLU A 11 -14.22 10.42 -4.60
CA GLU A 11 -15.44 9.83 -5.16
C GLU A 11 -16.15 10.77 -6.13
N VAL A 12 -16.25 12.06 -5.77
CA VAL A 12 -16.86 13.09 -6.62
C VAL A 12 -16.02 13.34 -7.87
N VAL A 13 -14.68 13.31 -7.75
CA VAL A 13 -13.79 13.45 -8.92
C VAL A 13 -13.97 12.27 -9.87
N VAL A 14 -14.16 11.05 -9.34
CA VAL A 14 -14.43 9.86 -10.17
C VAL A 14 -15.76 9.99 -10.90
N GLN A 15 -16.86 10.30 -10.19
CA GLN A 15 -18.18 10.50 -10.79
C GLN A 15 -18.17 11.58 -11.89
N LEU A 16 -17.47 12.69 -11.65
CA LEU A 16 -17.32 13.75 -12.65
C LEU A 16 -16.48 13.30 -13.87
N GLY A 17 -15.50 12.44 -13.67
CA GLY A 17 -14.70 11.84 -14.75
C GLY A 17 -15.52 10.88 -15.60
N GLU A 18 -16.30 10.00 -14.96
CA GLU A 18 -17.23 9.07 -15.64
C GLU A 18 -18.30 9.83 -16.43
N LEU A 19 -18.86 10.89 -15.86
CA LEU A 19 -19.81 11.76 -16.56
C LEU A 19 -19.17 12.47 -17.76
N ALA A 20 -17.92 12.95 -17.62
CA ALA A 20 -17.20 13.54 -18.74
C ALA A 20 -16.96 12.52 -19.87
N GLU A 21 -16.67 11.27 -19.53
CA GLU A 21 -16.52 10.19 -20.50
C GLU A 21 -17.84 9.89 -21.24
N GLN A 22 -18.97 9.81 -20.50
CA GLN A 22 -20.30 9.62 -21.08
C GLN A 22 -20.69 10.73 -22.06
N LEU A 23 -20.27 11.97 -21.78
CA LEU A 23 -20.49 13.14 -22.63
C LEU A 23 -19.44 13.29 -23.74
N LEU A 24 -18.51 12.33 -23.89
CA LEU A 24 -17.39 12.36 -24.84
C LEU A 24 -16.46 13.58 -24.66
N LEU A 25 -16.42 14.17 -23.47
CA LEU A 25 -15.58 15.29 -23.10
C LEU A 25 -14.20 14.78 -22.67
N ARG A 26 -13.37 14.43 -23.65
CA ARG A 26 -12.01 13.91 -23.41
C ARG A 26 -11.02 15.05 -23.21
N HIS A 27 -10.42 15.11 -22.03
CA HIS A 27 -9.39 16.09 -21.72
C HIS A 27 -8.32 15.46 -20.85
N SER A 28 -7.04 15.63 -21.20
CA SER A 28 -5.90 15.01 -20.52
C SER A 28 -5.87 15.28 -19.01
N LEU A 29 -6.23 16.50 -18.60
CA LEU A 29 -6.36 16.85 -17.18
C LEU A 29 -7.48 16.08 -16.46
N VAL A 30 -8.60 15.78 -17.12
CA VAL A 30 -9.67 14.96 -16.54
C VAL A 30 -9.14 13.55 -16.31
N ASP A 31 -8.51 12.96 -17.31
CA ASP A 31 -7.93 11.60 -17.22
C ASP A 31 -6.88 11.50 -16.12
N ALA A 32 -5.99 12.50 -16.02
CA ALA A 32 -4.97 12.54 -14.98
C ALA A 32 -5.60 12.67 -13.57
N ASN A 33 -6.62 13.51 -13.41
CA ASN A 33 -7.30 13.66 -12.12
C ASN A 33 -8.10 12.40 -11.75
N LEU A 34 -8.75 11.76 -12.72
CA LEU A 34 -9.49 10.52 -12.55
C LEU A 34 -8.55 9.40 -12.12
N ARG A 35 -7.43 9.20 -12.82
CA ARG A 35 -6.43 8.18 -12.47
C ARG A 35 -5.92 8.34 -11.05
N ILE A 36 -5.55 9.56 -10.65
CA ILE A 36 -5.05 9.84 -9.30
C ILE A 36 -6.12 9.54 -8.25
N SER A 37 -7.34 10.07 -8.42
CA SER A 37 -8.42 9.86 -7.46
C SER A 37 -8.86 8.40 -7.36
N SER A 38 -8.93 7.69 -8.48
CA SER A 38 -9.21 6.24 -8.49
C SER A 38 -8.13 5.44 -7.77
N GLN A 39 -6.85 5.82 -7.92
CA GLN A 39 -5.77 5.20 -7.18
C GLN A 39 -5.89 5.46 -5.66
N GLU A 40 -6.22 6.68 -5.25
CA GLU A 40 -6.42 7.01 -3.84
C GLU A 40 -7.58 6.26 -3.21
N ILE A 41 -8.69 6.07 -3.93
CA ILE A 41 -9.81 5.23 -3.47
C ILE A 41 -9.35 3.78 -3.30
N LYS A 42 -8.57 3.24 -4.26
CA LYS A 42 -7.99 1.90 -4.13
C LYS A 42 -7.10 1.79 -2.90
N ARG A 43 -6.22 2.78 -2.65
CA ARG A 43 -5.37 2.84 -1.45
C ARG A 43 -6.21 2.86 -0.18
N ALA A 44 -7.26 3.68 -0.11
CA ALA A 44 -8.18 3.74 1.03
C ALA A 44 -8.85 2.39 1.29
N ASN A 45 -9.38 1.74 0.26
CA ASN A 45 -10.02 0.43 0.38
C ASN A 45 -9.02 -0.64 0.85
N THR A 46 -7.81 -0.66 0.28
CA THR A 46 -6.74 -1.57 0.71
C THR A 46 -6.39 -1.36 2.18
N ARG A 47 -6.33 -0.11 2.66
CA ARG A 47 -6.08 0.20 4.08
C ARG A 47 -7.15 -0.35 5.00
N VAL A 48 -8.43 -0.24 4.62
CA VAL A 48 -9.55 -0.83 5.38
C VAL A 48 -9.40 -2.36 5.45
N ILE A 49 -9.08 -3.01 4.33
CA ILE A 49 -8.84 -4.46 4.29
C ILE A 49 -7.68 -4.84 5.21
N LEU A 50 -6.55 -4.12 5.12
CA LEU A 50 -5.38 -4.37 5.96
C LEU A 50 -5.70 -4.21 7.46
N ALA A 51 -6.48 -3.21 7.84
CA ALA A 51 -6.95 -3.05 9.22
C ALA A 51 -7.80 -4.25 9.67
N ALA A 52 -8.75 -4.68 8.85
CA ALA A 52 -9.58 -5.86 9.15
C ALA A 52 -8.75 -7.15 9.27
N ILE A 53 -7.70 -7.31 8.46
CA ILE A 53 -6.77 -8.44 8.57
C ILE A 53 -6.02 -8.43 9.89
N LYS A 54 -5.53 -7.25 10.29
CA LYS A 54 -4.77 -7.05 11.52
C LYS A 54 -5.61 -7.36 12.77
N ASP A 55 -6.88 -7.01 12.74
CA ASP A 55 -7.80 -7.15 13.89
C ASP A 55 -8.50 -8.52 13.92
N SER A 56 -8.37 -9.33 12.86
CA SER A 56 -8.98 -10.65 12.77
C SER A 56 -8.33 -11.66 13.73
N SER A 57 -9.13 -12.34 14.55
CA SER A 57 -8.69 -13.42 15.43
C SER A 57 -8.22 -14.68 14.68
N ASN A 58 -8.64 -14.84 13.43
CA ASN A 58 -8.39 -16.05 12.63
C ASN A 58 -7.18 -15.91 11.70
N ARG A 59 -6.59 -14.70 11.60
CA ARG A 59 -5.44 -14.45 10.74
C ARG A 59 -4.19 -14.26 11.57
N SER A 60 -3.09 -14.85 11.10
CA SER A 60 -1.80 -14.71 11.75
C SER A 60 -1.15 -13.37 11.41
N ARG A 61 -0.20 -12.94 12.24
CA ARG A 61 0.69 -11.80 11.91
C ARG A 61 1.49 -12.02 10.62
N SER A 62 1.69 -13.28 10.21
CA SER A 62 2.34 -13.59 8.94
C SER A 62 1.43 -13.29 7.76
N ASP A 63 0.12 -13.53 7.90
CA ASP A 63 -0.88 -13.22 6.87
C ASP A 63 -1.02 -11.71 6.68
N TYR A 64 -0.93 -10.95 7.78
CA TYR A 64 -0.89 -9.50 7.72
C TYR A 64 0.35 -8.97 6.99
N GLU A 65 1.55 -9.50 7.29
CA GLU A 65 2.78 -9.14 6.57
C GLU A 65 2.67 -9.47 5.08
N ALA A 66 2.17 -10.66 4.72
CA ALA A 66 1.96 -11.06 3.34
C ALA A 66 0.98 -10.13 2.61
N ALA A 67 -0.13 -9.77 3.26
CA ALA A 67 -1.10 -8.84 2.68
C ALA A 67 -0.52 -7.43 2.44
N ILE A 68 0.36 -6.95 3.33
CA ILE A 68 1.04 -5.66 3.11
C ILE A 68 2.01 -5.76 1.93
N LEU A 69 2.76 -6.87 1.81
CA LEU A 69 3.66 -7.09 0.66
C LEU A 69 2.88 -7.12 -0.66
N ASP A 70 1.71 -7.76 -0.67
CA ASP A 70 0.86 -7.84 -1.87
C ASP A 70 0.26 -6.48 -2.22
N ALA A 71 -0.16 -5.69 -1.21
CA ALA A 71 -0.59 -4.32 -1.40
C ALA A 71 0.51 -3.43 -1.99
N TRP A 72 1.75 -3.58 -1.50
CA TRP A 72 2.91 -2.86 -2.04
C TRP A 72 3.25 -3.29 -3.47
N MET A 73 3.18 -4.59 -3.79
CA MET A 73 3.39 -5.07 -5.16
C MET A 73 2.39 -4.48 -6.15
N ALA A 74 1.15 -4.25 -5.72
CA ALA A 74 0.11 -3.64 -6.55
C ALA A 74 0.26 -2.11 -6.69
N ASP A 75 0.94 -1.45 -5.74
CA ASP A 75 1.12 -0.01 -5.71
C ASP A 75 2.42 0.38 -4.95
N PRO A 76 3.58 0.26 -5.62
CA PRO A 76 4.88 0.50 -4.99
C PRO A 76 5.12 1.96 -4.59
N ASP A 77 4.37 2.89 -5.19
CA ASP A 77 4.48 4.34 -4.94
C ASP A 77 3.83 4.76 -3.61
N CYS A 78 3.05 3.88 -2.98
CA CYS A 78 2.42 4.14 -1.70
C CYS A 78 3.37 3.83 -0.52
N SER A 79 4.04 4.87 -0.01
CA SER A 79 4.99 4.77 1.10
C SER A 79 4.39 4.24 2.41
N GLU A 80 3.07 4.39 2.61
CA GLU A 80 2.38 3.89 3.81
C GLU A 80 2.52 2.37 3.98
N TYR A 81 2.60 1.60 2.88
CA TYR A 81 2.79 0.15 2.98
C TYR A 81 4.17 -0.21 3.52
N LEU A 82 5.21 0.55 3.17
CA LEU A 82 6.56 0.38 3.72
C LEU A 82 6.58 0.71 5.21
N GLU A 83 5.88 1.76 5.64
CA GLU A 83 5.74 2.12 7.05
C GLU A 83 5.02 1.02 7.86
N LEU A 84 4.01 0.37 7.27
CA LEU A 84 3.36 -0.79 7.90
C LEU A 84 4.32 -1.98 8.03
N LEU A 85 5.11 -2.30 6.99
CA LEU A 85 6.14 -3.35 7.06
C LEU A 85 7.19 -3.05 8.13
N ARG A 86 7.66 -1.79 8.19
CA ARG A 86 8.61 -1.33 9.20
C ARG A 86 8.09 -1.55 10.61
N LYS A 87 6.81 -1.23 10.88
CA LYS A 87 6.18 -1.48 12.18
C LYS A 87 6.13 -2.98 12.51
N VAL A 88 5.73 -3.82 11.56
CA VAL A 88 5.64 -5.28 11.75
C VAL A 88 7.00 -5.89 12.05
N ILE A 89 8.02 -5.55 11.24
CA ILE A 89 9.37 -6.12 11.37
C ILE A 89 10.06 -5.58 12.62
N SER A 90 9.92 -4.28 12.92
CA SER A 90 10.45 -3.69 14.17
C SER A 90 9.89 -4.38 15.41
N TYR A 91 8.58 -4.67 15.43
CA TYR A 91 7.98 -5.41 16.53
C TYR A 91 8.52 -6.83 16.66
N LYS A 92 8.66 -7.56 15.54
CA LYS A 92 9.24 -8.92 15.54
C LYS A 92 10.68 -8.92 16.06
N LEU A 93 11.46 -7.93 15.64
CA LEU A 93 12.86 -7.79 16.06
C LEU A 93 12.98 -7.48 17.55
N ARG A 94 12.23 -6.49 18.05
CA ARG A 94 12.17 -6.18 19.50
C ARG A 94 11.77 -7.39 20.33
N LYS A 95 10.74 -8.11 19.89
CA LYS A 95 10.27 -9.32 20.58
C LYS A 95 11.32 -10.44 20.61
N LYS A 96 12.11 -10.58 19.54
CA LYS A 96 13.16 -11.62 19.44
C LYS A 96 14.38 -11.29 20.28
N SER A 97 14.79 -10.02 20.30
CA SER A 97 16.00 -9.56 20.98
C SER A 97 15.73 -9.06 22.41
N SER A 98 14.48 -9.11 22.89
CA SER A 98 14.03 -8.52 24.16
C SER A 98 14.46 -7.05 24.32
N LEU A 99 14.50 -6.31 23.21
CA LEU A 99 14.91 -4.91 23.17
C LEU A 99 13.71 -3.99 23.37
N ASP A 100 13.82 -3.03 24.28
CA ASP A 100 12.81 -1.99 24.49
C ASP A 100 12.79 -0.95 23.36
N ARG A 101 13.96 -0.63 22.79
CA ARG A 101 14.13 0.32 21.69
C ARG A 101 15.11 -0.22 20.66
N LEU A 102 14.92 0.20 19.41
CA LEU A 102 15.87 -0.07 18.33
C LEU A 102 16.89 1.07 18.31
N ASP A 103 18.17 0.72 18.32
CA ASP A 103 19.23 1.67 18.01
C ASP A 103 19.36 1.86 16.49
N ALA A 104 20.34 2.67 16.06
CA ALA A 104 20.57 2.93 14.64
C ALA A 104 20.88 1.65 13.84
N PHE A 105 21.62 0.71 14.44
CA PHE A 105 21.98 -0.55 13.79
C PHE A 105 20.75 -1.45 13.59
N GLU A 106 19.91 -1.58 14.62
CA GLU A 106 18.71 -2.40 14.52
C GLU A 106 17.65 -1.74 13.61
N ALA A 107 17.61 -0.41 13.50
CA ALA A 107 16.79 0.28 12.51
C ALA A 107 17.24 -0.04 11.06
N GLU A 108 18.56 -0.02 10.80
CA GLU A 108 19.10 -0.42 9.49
C GLU A 108 18.81 -1.89 9.19
N ARG A 109 18.90 -2.76 10.19
CA ARG A 109 18.55 -4.18 10.06
C ARG A 109 17.08 -4.39 9.72
N VAL A 110 16.17 -3.57 10.26
CA VAL A 110 14.75 -3.57 9.87
C VAL A 110 14.63 -3.27 8.37
N ASP A 111 15.32 -2.25 7.88
CA ASP A 111 15.27 -1.84 6.47
C ASP A 111 15.87 -2.87 5.53
N HIS A 112 17.00 -3.45 5.93
CA HIS A 112 17.58 -4.58 5.23
C HIS A 112 16.59 -5.76 5.15
N THR A 113 15.89 -6.05 6.24
CA THR A 113 14.89 -7.13 6.27
C THR A 113 13.71 -6.83 5.37
N ILE A 114 13.19 -5.59 5.38
CA ILE A 114 12.13 -5.15 4.45
C ILE A 114 12.58 -5.39 3.01
N ASN A 115 13.75 -4.89 2.63
CA ASN A 115 14.27 -5.03 1.28
C ASN A 115 14.38 -6.51 0.87
N GLN A 116 14.90 -7.38 1.73
CA GLN A 116 14.92 -8.82 1.44
C GLN A 116 13.52 -9.41 1.19
N ARG A 117 12.50 -8.98 1.94
CA ARG A 117 11.12 -9.47 1.77
C ARG A 117 10.54 -9.00 0.43
N LEU A 118 10.76 -7.74 0.08
CA LEU A 118 10.32 -7.15 -1.19
C LEU A 118 10.97 -7.86 -2.37
N TRP A 119 12.31 -8.01 -2.37
CA TRP A 119 13.03 -8.71 -3.42
C TRP A 119 12.55 -10.15 -3.62
N ARG A 120 12.38 -10.91 -2.54
CA ARG A 120 11.84 -12.28 -2.64
C ARG A 120 10.41 -12.31 -3.20
N ARG A 121 9.60 -11.28 -2.95
CA ARG A 121 8.22 -11.22 -3.47
C ARG A 121 8.22 -10.87 -4.96
N LEU A 122 9.08 -9.93 -5.38
CA LEU A 122 9.30 -9.58 -6.78
C LEU A 122 9.79 -10.78 -7.60
N ASP A 123 10.78 -11.52 -7.10
CA ASP A 123 11.31 -12.71 -7.78
C ASP A 123 10.23 -13.78 -7.99
N LYS A 124 9.38 -14.01 -6.98
CA LYS A 124 8.24 -14.95 -7.09
C LYS A 124 7.17 -14.46 -8.06
N GLY A 125 6.90 -13.16 -8.08
CA GLY A 125 5.95 -12.56 -9.03
C GLY A 125 6.41 -12.76 -10.47
N ASN A 126 7.70 -12.54 -10.75
CA ASN A 126 8.28 -12.69 -12.07
C ASN A 126 8.24 -14.14 -12.58
N GLN A 127 8.48 -15.13 -11.71
CA GLN A 127 8.39 -16.55 -12.08
C GLN A 127 6.98 -16.99 -12.48
N LEU A 128 5.94 -16.43 -11.84
CA LEU A 128 4.54 -16.72 -12.15
C LEU A 128 4.06 -16.07 -13.46
N THR A 129 4.69 -14.98 -13.90
CA THR A 129 4.36 -14.31 -15.17
C THR A 129 5.10 -14.88 -16.39
N SER A 130 6.11 -15.71 -16.17
CA SER A 130 6.93 -16.34 -17.22
C SER A 130 6.62 -17.83 -17.45
N SER A 131 5.59 -18.36 -16.77
CA SER A 131 5.08 -19.73 -16.93
C SER A 131 3.70 -19.69 -17.59
#